data_AF-A0A075I7V3-F1
#
_entry.id   AF-A0A075I7V3-F1
#
_cell.length_a   1.000
_cell.length_b   1.000
_cell.length_c   1.000
_cell.angle_alpha   90.00
_cell.angle_beta   90.00
_cell.angle_gamma   90.00
#
_symmetry.space_group_name_H-M   'P 1'
#
loop_
_entity.id
_entity.type
_entity.pdbx_description
1 polymer ?
#
loop_
_entity_poly.entity_id
_entity_poly.type
_entity_poly.pdbx_seq_one_letter_code
_entity_poly.pdbx_strand_id
1 'polypeptide(L)' 'MITGYATPEGTKKFAERQNQDSQKNYKNVHNLTLSNVGIGTYLGNPDTETDCIVRRCC' A
#
# COMPACT_ATOMS: atom_id res chain seq x y z
N MET A 1 6.55 12.69 -4.93
CA MET A 1 6.14 11.73 -3.88
C MET A 1 5.52 12.50 -2.73
N ILE A 2 4.48 11.96 -2.09
CA ILE A 2 3.94 12.54 -0.85
C ILE A 2 5.01 12.35 0.23
N THR A 3 5.31 13.38 1.01
CA THR A 3 6.25 13.31 2.13
C THR A 3 5.67 12.47 3.26
N GLY A 4 6.36 11.40 3.65
CA GLY A 4 5.95 10.48 4.71
C GLY A 4 6.19 9.02 4.34
N TYR A 5 6.20 8.14 5.34
CA TYR A 5 6.28 6.69 5.15
C TYR A 5 5.33 5.99 6.12
N ALA A 6 4.95 4.75 5.81
CA ALA A 6 4.10 3.96 6.69
C ALA A 6 4.91 3.48 7.91
N THR A 7 4.38 3.68 9.13
CA THR A 7 4.97 3.10 10.35
C THR A 7 4.23 1.83 10.78
N PRO A 8 4.87 0.93 11.54
CA PRO A 8 4.21 -0.25 12.09
C PRO A 8 2.96 0.11 12.93
N GLU A 9 3.05 1.13 13.78
CA GLU A 9 1.97 1.56 14.66
C GLU A 9 0.81 2.15 13.86
N GLY A 10 1.12 2.97 12.86
CA GLY A 10 0.14 3.57 11.97
C GLY A 10 -0.62 2.51 11.16
N THR A 11 0.11 1.54 10.61
CA THR A 11 -0.46 0.45 9.81
C THR A 11 -1.31 -0.49 10.66
N LYS A 12 -0.89 -0.78 11.90
CA LYS A 12 -1.69 -1.56 12.86
C LYS A 12 -3.02 -0.87 13.17
N LYS A 13 -2.99 0.42 13.54
CA LYS A 13 -4.22 1.21 13.80
C LYS A 13 -5.13 1.28 12.56
N PHE A 14 -4.53 1.35 11.37
CA PHE A 14 -5.27 1.34 10.11
C PHE A 14 -6.01 0.01 9.86
N ALA A 15 -5.43 -1.13 10.26
CA ALA A 15 -6.08 -2.42 10.15
C ALA A 15 -7.20 -2.59 11.18
N GLU A 16 -6.97 -2.15 12.43
CA GLU A 16 -7.94 -2.27 13.54
C GLU A 16 -9.22 -1.45 13.32
N ARG A 17 -9.14 -0.32 12.61
CA ARG A 17 -10.31 0.53 12.29
C ARG A 17 -11.21 -0.02 11.18
N GLN A 18 -10.83 -1.10 10.50
CA GLN A 18 -11.64 -1.70 9.43
C GLN A 18 -12.81 -2.52 10.02
N ASN A 19 -13.86 -2.74 9.22
CA ASN A 19 -14.96 -3.64 9.60
C ASN A 19 -14.44 -5.04 9.97
N GLN A 20 -15.13 -5.71 10.89
CA GLN A 20 -14.72 -7.01 11.43
C GLN A 20 -14.45 -8.07 10.34
N ASP A 21 -15.26 -8.07 9.28
CA ASP A 21 -15.05 -8.94 8.12
C ASP A 21 -13.78 -8.64 7.34
N SER A 22 -13.34 -7.39 7.29
CA SER A 22 -12.13 -6.98 6.59
C SER A 22 -10.88 -7.16 7.45
N GLN A 23 -11.00 -7.24 8.78
CA GLN A 23 -9.85 -7.44 9.66
C GLN A 23 -9.15 -8.78 9.40
N LYS A 24 -9.90 -9.82 9.02
CA LYS A 24 -9.35 -11.16 8.68
C LYS A 24 -8.40 -11.16 7.48
N ASN A 25 -8.42 -10.09 6.68
CA ASN A 25 -7.54 -9.90 5.53
C ASN A 25 -6.15 -9.39 5.92
N TYR A 26 -5.96 -8.91 7.16
CA TYR A 26 -4.68 -8.43 7.63
C TYR A 26 -3.93 -9.51 8.41
N LYS A 27 -2.63 -9.65 8.14
CA LYS A 27 -1.73 -10.59 8.83
C LYS A 27 -0.46 -9.88 9.24
N ASN A 28 0.10 -10.30 10.38
CA ASN A 28 1.45 -9.89 10.75
C ASN A 28 2.47 -10.87 10.15
N VAL A 29 3.37 -10.37 9.33
CA VAL A 29 4.44 -11.15 8.69
C VAL A 29 5.73 -10.34 8.81
N HIS A 30 6.77 -10.91 9.42
CA HIS A 30 8.05 -10.23 9.64
C HIS A 30 7.91 -8.81 10.25
N ASN A 31 7.06 -8.66 11.27
CA ASN A 31 6.74 -7.39 11.93
C ASN A 31 6.02 -6.34 11.04
N LEU A 32 5.52 -6.74 9.86
CA LEU A 32 4.70 -5.91 8.99
C LEU A 32 3.24 -6.35 9.07
N THR A 33 2.33 -5.39 9.19
CA THR A 33 0.88 -5.63 9.06
C THR A 33 0.50 -5.53 7.58
N LEU A 34 0.20 -6.65 6.95
CA LEU A 34 -0.06 -6.76 5.51
C LEU A 34 -1.49 -7.19 5.23
N SER A 35 -2.14 -6.54 4.26
CA SER A 35 -3.41 -6.97 3.70
C SER A 35 -3.18 -7.99 2.60
N ASN A 36 -4.00 -9.05 2.54
CA ASN A 36 -4.04 -9.97 1.38
C ASN A 36 -4.80 -9.39 0.18
N VAL A 37 -5.47 -8.25 0.34
CA VAL A 37 -6.13 -7.50 -0.73
C VAL A 37 -5.43 -6.15 -0.90
N GLY A 38 -5.03 -5.84 -2.12
CA GLY A 38 -4.43 -4.56 -2.50
C GLY A 38 -4.95 -4.09 -3.85
N ILE A 39 -4.89 -2.78 -4.09
CA ILE A 39 -5.19 -2.19 -5.40
C ILE A 39 -3.87 -1.88 -6.11
N GLY A 40 -3.67 -2.48 -7.28
CA GLY A 40 -2.59 -2.10 -8.17
C GLY A 40 -2.96 -0.86 -8.96
N THR A 41 -2.10 0.15 -8.97
CA THR A 41 -2.28 1.36 -9.79
C THR A 41 -1.45 1.32 -11.07
N TYR A 42 -0.82 0.19 -11.34
CA TYR A 42 0.06 0.03 -12.50
C TYR A 42 -0.78 -0.33 -13.73
N LEU A 43 -0.91 0.63 -14.65
CA LEU A 43 -1.77 0.53 -15.83
C LEU A 43 -1.00 0.70 -17.16
N GLY A 44 0.33 0.73 -17.13
CA GLY A 44 1.12 0.89 -18.34
C GLY A 44 2.15 -0.21 -18.54
N ASN A 45 3.04 0.03 -19.50
CA ASN A 45 4.05 -0.92 -19.90
C ASN A 45 5.27 -0.86 -18.97
N PRO A 46 6.02 -1.97 -18.80
CA PRO A 46 7.24 -2.03 -17.99
C PRO A 46 8.41 -1.34 -18.70
N ASP A 47 8.19 -0.08 -19.08
CA ASP A 47 9.15 0.80 -19.71
C ASP A 47 9.31 2.08 -18.89
N THR A 48 10.46 2.71 -19.12
CA THR A 48 10.88 3.92 -18.42
C THR A 48 9.95 5.10 -18.68
N GLU A 49 9.27 5.13 -19.83
CA GLU A 49 8.36 6.21 -20.21
C GLU A 49 7.09 6.19 -19.36
N THR A 50 6.49 5.00 -19.18
CA THR A 50 5.33 4.79 -18.31
C THR A 50 5.65 5.14 -16.85
N ASP A 51 6.83 4.74 -16.37
CA ASP A 51 7.29 5.07 -15.02
C ASP A 51 7.45 6.58 -14.81
N CYS A 52 7.84 7.31 -15.87
CA CYS A 52 8.00 8.76 -15.88
C CYS A 52 6.65 9.49 -15.67
N ILE A 53 5.58 9.00 -16.32
CA ILE A 53 4.21 9.52 -16.19
C ILE A 53 3.72 9.38 -14.73
N VAL A 54 3.92 8.21 -14.11
CA VAL A 54 3.54 7.96 -12.71
C VAL A 54 4.34 8.85 -11.75
N ARG A 55 5.62 9.06 -12.01
CA ARG A 55 6.48 9.92 -11.18
C ARG A 55 6.13 11.41 -11.26
N ARG A 56 5.34 11.86 -12.25
CA ARG A 56 5.16 13.28 -12.61
C ARG A 56 6.49 14.00 -12.81
N CYS A 57 7.38 13.45 -13.64
CA CYS A 57 8.54 14.20 -14.09
C CYS A 57 8.03 15.36 -14.98
N CYS A 58 8.20 16.60 -14.52
CA CYS A 58 7.91 17.82 -15.27
C CYS A 58 8.80 17.94 -16.50
#